data_AF-A0A1F8BN86-F1
#
_entry.id   AF-A0A1F8BN86-F1
#
_cell.length_a   1.000
_cell.length_b   1.000
_cell.length_c   1.000
_cell.angle_alpha   90.00
_cell.angle_beta   90.00
_cell.angle_gamma   90.00
#
_symmetry.space_group_name_H-M   'P 1'
#
loop_
_entity.id
_entity.type
_entity.pdbx_description
1 polymer ?
#
loop_
_entity_poly.entity_id
_entity_poly.type
_entity_poly.pdbx_seq_one_letter_code
_entity_poly.pdbx_strand_id
1 'polypeptide(L)' 'MGISFRELKIWKKAYELLMKIYKITTRYPLEEKYNLTSQTRSSANSALSQIAEAHGRFYFADKIRILFIA' A
#
# COMPACT_ATOMS: atom_id res chain seq x y z
N MET A 1 8.45 2.68 23.70
CA MET A 1 7.37 2.39 22.72
C MET A 1 7.74 3.13 21.45
N GLY A 2 8.10 2.43 20.37
CA GLY A 2 8.49 3.07 19.11
C GLY A 2 7.29 3.71 18.41
N ILE A 3 7.55 4.70 17.55
CA ILE A 3 6.53 5.32 16.68
C ILE A 3 5.85 4.22 15.87
N SER A 4 4.52 4.25 15.76
CA SER A 4 3.80 3.28 14.93
C SER A 4 4.00 3.59 13.44
N PHE A 5 4.08 2.56 12.58
CA PHE A 5 4.13 2.77 11.13
C PHE A 5 2.93 3.59 10.61
N ARG A 6 1.79 3.56 11.33
CA ARG A 6 0.58 4.32 11.01
C ARG A 6 0.75 5.82 11.20
N GLU A 7 1.77 6.25 11.95
CA GLU A 7 2.08 7.67 12.16
C GLU A 7 2.93 8.24 11.01
N LEU A 8 3.57 7.39 10.20
CA LEU A 8 4.39 7.82 9.07
C LEU A 8 3.55 8.58 8.04
N LYS A 9 4.05 9.74 7.60
CA LYS A 9 3.41 10.54 6.54
C LYS A 9 3.23 9.74 5.25
N ILE A 10 4.22 8.94 4.87
CA ILE A 10 4.16 8.09 3.67
C ILE A 10 3.07 7.02 3.78
N TRP A 11 2.91 6.40 4.95
CA TRP A 11 1.85 5.42 5.17
C TRP A 11 0.46 6.06 5.09
N LYS A 12 0.27 7.24 5.70
CA LYS A 12 -1.00 7.98 5.63
C LYS A 12 -1.37 8.34 4.18
N LYS A 13 -0.39 8.82 3.39
CA LYS A 13 -0.60 9.11 1.96
C LYS A 13 -0.94 7.86 1.15
N ALA A 14 -0.25 6.74 1.39
CA ALA A 14 -0.56 5.47 0.74
C ALA A 14 -1.96 4.96 1.11
N TYR A 15 -2.39 5.16 2.37
CA TYR A 15 -3.72 4.81 2.82
C TYR A 15 -4.80 5.66 2.14
N GLU A 16 -4.60 6.97 2.04
CA GLU A 16 -5.48 7.86 1.27
C GLU A 16 -5.58 7.45 -0.20
N LEU A 17 -4.45 7.05 -0.81
CA LEU A 17 -4.44 6.52 -2.17
C LEU A 17 -5.23 5.22 -2.29
N LEU A 18 -5.07 4.28 -1.35
CA LEU A 18 -5.84 3.04 -1.30
C LEU A 18 -7.35 3.34 -1.28
N MET A 19 -7.79 4.26 -0.42
CA MET A 19 -9.21 4.64 -0.34
C MET A 19 -9.74 5.23 -1.65
N LYS A 20 -8.92 6.05 -2.34
CA LYS A 20 -9.26 6.55 -3.68
C LYS A 20 -9.36 5.43 -4.71
N ILE A 21 -8.44 4.46 -4.68
CA ILE A 21 -8.45 3.29 -5.57
C ILE A 21 -9.70 2.44 -5.34
N TYR A 22 -10.08 2.18 -4.09
CA TYR A 22 -11.32 1.49 -3.76
C TYR A 22 -12.54 2.23 -4.33
N LYS A 23 -12.57 3.56 -4.23
CA LYS A 23 -13.64 4.40 -4.79
C LYS A 23 -13.67 4.44 -6.31
N ILE A 24 -12.52 4.39 -6.99
CA ILE A 24 -12.45 4.41 -8.46
C ILE A 24 -12.86 3.05 -9.04
N THR A 25 -12.37 1.97 -8.43
CA THR A 25 -12.64 0.59 -8.87
C THR A 25 -14.10 0.16 -8.73
N THR A 26 -14.95 0.89 -8.00
CA THR A 26 -16.41 0.64 -8.02
C THR A 26 -17.07 1.01 -9.34
N ARG A 27 -16.38 1.78 -10.20
CA ARG A 27 -16.86 2.16 -11.53
C ARG A 27 -16.43 1.19 -12.62
N TYR A 28 -15.64 0.17 -12.29
CA TYR A 28 -15.23 -0.84 -13.25
C TYR A 28 -16.43 -1.74 -13.62
N PRO A 29 -16.45 -2.30 -14.84
CA PRO A 29 -17.44 -3.30 -15.21
C PRO A 29 -17.45 -4.50 -14.24
N LEU A 30 -18.60 -5.15 -14.07
CA LEU A 30 -18.73 -6.27 -13.14
C LEU A 30 -17.84 -7.45 -13.53
N GLU A 31 -17.61 -7.63 -14.84
CA GLU A 31 -16.75 -8.64 -15.43
C GLU A 31 -15.28 -8.50 -14.95
N GLU A 32 -14.87 -7.28 -14.59
CA GLU A 32 -13.52 -6.97 -14.11
C GLU A 32 -13.33 -7.21 -12.60
N LYS A 33 -14.36 -7.67 -11.88
CA LYS A 33 -14.32 -7.86 -10.42
C LYS A 33 -13.14 -8.70 -9.95
N TYR A 34 -12.86 -9.80 -10.65
CA TYR A 34 -11.78 -10.72 -10.30
C TYR A 34 -10.49 -10.48 -11.10
N ASN A 35 -10.52 -9.55 -12.05
CA ASN A 35 -9.38 -9.20 -12.89
C ASN A 35 -8.86 -7.81 -12.50
N LEU A 36 -9.18 -6.74 -13.24
CA LEU A 36 -8.61 -5.41 -12.97
C LEU A 36 -8.97 -4.86 -11.57
N THR A 37 -10.18 -5.11 -11.07
CA THR A 37 -10.60 -4.62 -9.74
C THR A 37 -9.77 -5.25 -8.63
N SER A 38 -9.60 -6.58 -8.66
CA SER A 38 -8.86 -7.31 -7.63
C SER A 38 -7.37 -6.96 -7.69
N GLN A 39 -6.77 -6.91 -8.89
CA GLN A 39 -5.36 -6.61 -9.08
C GLN A 39 -5.02 -5.18 -8.67
N THR A 40 -5.85 -4.20 -9.04
CA THR A 40 -5.60 -2.80 -8.68
C THR A 40 -5.66 -2.59 -7.17
N ARG A 41 -6.66 -3.16 -6.49
CA ARG A 41 -6.80 -3.06 -5.03
C ARG A 41 -5.65 -3.78 -4.31
N SER A 42 -5.28 -4.97 -4.77
CA SER A 42 -4.19 -5.75 -4.17
C SER A 42 -2.84 -5.06 -4.34
N SER A 43 -2.56 -4.49 -5.51
CA SER A 43 -1.34 -3.71 -5.76
C SER A 43 -1.25 -2.50 -4.81
N ALA A 44 -2.33 -1.73 -4.68
CA ALA A 44 -2.38 -0.60 -3.76
C ALA A 44 -2.21 -1.01 -2.29
N ASN A 45 -2.80 -2.14 -1.89
CA ASN A 45 -2.65 -2.66 -0.54
C ASN A 45 -1.23 -3.18 -0.27
N SER A 46 -0.55 -3.73 -1.29
CA SER A 46 0.84 -4.17 -1.19
C SER A 46 1.77 -3.02 -0.82
N ALA A 47 1.60 -1.83 -1.42
CA ALA A 47 2.40 -0.65 -1.08
C ALA A 47 2.32 -0.30 0.42
N LEU A 48 1.13 -0.37 1.02
CA LEU A 48 0.94 -0.16 2.47
C LEU A 48 1.67 -1.21 3.31
N SER A 49 1.56 -2.48 2.92
CA SER A 49 2.24 -3.59 3.60
C SER A 49 3.76 -3.42 3.54
N GLN A 50 4.31 -3.04 2.39
CA GLN A 50 5.75 -2.82 2.21
C GLN A 50 6.26 -1.63 3.02
N ILE A 51 5.49 -0.53 3.12
CA ILE A 51 5.83 0.59 4.01
C ILE A 51 5.87 0.14 5.49
N ALA A 52 4.88 -0.65 5.91
CA ALA A 52 4.84 -1.18 7.28
C ALA A 52 5.99 -2.15 7.56
N GLU A 53 6.32 -3.01 6.60
CA GLU A 53 7.45 -3.95 6.68
C GLU A 53 8.78 -3.20 6.76
N ALA A 54 9.00 -2.21 5.88
CA ALA A 54 10.20 -1.36 5.90
C ALA A 54 10.36 -0.62 7.24
N HIS A 55 9.26 -0.13 7.82
CA HIS A 55 9.30 0.48 9.14
C HIS A 55 9.84 -0.46 10.23
N GLY A 56 9.51 -1.76 10.15
CA GLY A 56 9.96 -2.80 11.07
C GLY A 56 11.40 -3.28 10.85
N ARG A 57 12.06 -2.93 9.74
CA ARG A 57 13.46 -3.34 9.49
C ARG A 57 14.44 -2.55 10.34
N PHE A 58 15.51 -3.21 10.77
CA PHE A 58 16.58 -2.60 11.54
C PHE A 58 17.57 -1.84 10.64
N TYR A 59 18.07 -2.51 9.60
CA TYR A 59 19.08 -1.95 8.70
C TYR A 59 18.48 -1.04 7.64
N PHE A 60 19.18 0.07 7.36
CA PHE A 60 18.74 1.05 6.37
C PHE A 60 18.69 0.49 4.94
N ALA A 61 19.63 -0.38 4.57
CA ALA A 61 19.66 -1.02 3.25
C ALA A 61 18.39 -1.86 2.97
N ASP A 62 17.89 -2.59 3.98
CA ASP A 62 16.66 -3.38 3.86
C ASP A 62 15.43 -2.49 3.68
N LYS A 63 15.39 -1.35 4.37
CA LYS A 63 14.32 -0.35 4.21
C LYS A 63 14.25 0.15 2.78
N ILE A 64 15.39 0.52 2.20
CA ILE A 64 15.47 1.00 0.82
C ILE A 64 14.99 -0.08 -0.14
N ARG A 65 15.48 -1.32 0.02
CA ARG A 65 15.12 -2.44 -0.86
C ARG A 65 13.61 -2.67 -0.88
N ILE A 66 12.95 -2.67 0.29
CA ILE A 66 11.50 -2.88 0.38
C ILE A 66 10.74 -1.67 -0.18
N LEU A 67 11.17 -0.44 0.13
CA LEU A 67 10.52 0.77 -0.38
C LEU A 67 10.70 0.96 -1.89
N PHE A 68 11.71 0.36 -2.50
CA PHE A 68 11.91 0.37 -3.96
C PHE A 68 10.91 -0.54 -4.70
N ILE A 69 10.36 -1.56 -4.02
CA ILE A 69 9.37 -2.49 -4.58
C ILE A 69 7.93 -2.00 -4.29
N ALA A 70 7.77 -1.05 -3.35
CA ALA A 70 6.51 -0.45 -2.94
C ALA A 70 5.91 0.50 -3.98
#